data_AF-A0AAD8ERS4-F1
#
_entry.id   AF-A0AAD8ERS4-F1
#
_cell.length_a   1.000
_cell.length_b   1.000
_cell.length_c   1.000
_cell.angle_alpha   90.00
_cell.angle_beta   90.00
_cell.angle_gamma   90.00
#
_symmetry.space_group_name_H-M   'P 1'
#
loop_
_entity.id
_entity.type
_entity.pdbx_description
1 polymer ?
#
loop_
_entity_poly.entity_id
_entity_poly.type
_entity_poly.pdbx_seq_one_letter_code
_entity_poly.pdbx_strand_id
1 'polypeptide(L)'
;QEKRSGNEVSEESLLKKMTFRQKWNYILGNITVEPMLACYVMPCVLAMLATQNLNLEKACREVEVQQLVAGMTVWKTMLQSSVPAMLMLFLGSWSDRHGRRKPCMLLPIIGEFMTCIGLILCTYFFYELPMEVAGVAEALFPAMTGGWFTMFMAVFSYIGDVTTMEMRTLRIGIVNLFVSLGVPVGMALSGILFDQIGFYGIFSISVSLYVLSFWYGYFRIKEEPREKTEQEKKEQEIKKGRSCNFLRDFFDIRHIAETFRVAFKEGKHNRKMRVIMLMIACMVIIGPMHVRPQPTKIS
;
A
#
# COMPACT_ATOMS: atom_id res chain seq x y z
N GLN A 1 -30.62 -7.53 -19.33
CA GLN A 1 -29.36 -8.31 -19.28
C GLN A 1 -28.71 -8.48 -20.66
N GLU A 2 -29.47 -8.40 -21.76
CA GLU A 2 -28.98 -8.64 -23.14
C GLU A 2 -28.10 -7.50 -23.73
N LYS A 3 -28.39 -6.22 -23.41
CA LYS A 3 -27.52 -5.09 -23.79
C LYS A 3 -26.14 -5.07 -23.11
N ARG A 4 -25.92 -5.88 -22.07
CA ARG A 4 -24.70 -5.89 -21.24
C ARG A 4 -23.65 -6.90 -21.75
N SER A 5 -24.10 -8.02 -22.33
CA SER A 5 -23.23 -9.05 -22.93
C SER A 5 -22.66 -8.63 -24.29
N GLY A 6 -23.33 -7.74 -25.02
CA GLY A 6 -22.86 -7.24 -26.32
C GLY A 6 -21.65 -6.31 -26.24
N ASN A 7 -21.48 -5.55 -25.15
CA ASN A 7 -20.30 -4.71 -24.94
C ASN A 7 -19.09 -5.55 -24.49
N GLU A 8 -19.30 -6.55 -23.62
CA GLU A 8 -18.26 -7.44 -23.08
C GLU A 8 -17.49 -8.19 -24.18
N VAL A 9 -18.16 -8.59 -25.26
CA VAL A 9 -17.52 -9.29 -26.38
C VAL A 9 -16.85 -8.31 -27.36
N SER A 10 -17.27 -7.04 -27.38
CA SER A 10 -16.84 -6.05 -28.37
C SER A 10 -15.42 -5.55 -28.09
N GLU A 11 -15.09 -5.11 -26.87
CA GLU A 11 -13.77 -4.51 -26.59
C GLU A 11 -12.64 -5.52 -26.39
N GLU A 12 -12.91 -6.70 -25.83
CA GLU A 12 -11.91 -7.78 -25.74
C GLU A 12 -11.49 -8.25 -27.15
N SER A 13 -12.45 -8.27 -28.09
CA SER A 13 -12.17 -8.52 -29.50
C SER A 13 -11.36 -7.39 -30.15
N LEU A 14 -11.55 -6.13 -29.71
CA LEU A 14 -10.79 -4.98 -30.20
C LEU A 14 -9.32 -5.04 -29.76
N LEU A 15 -9.05 -5.36 -28.48
CA LEU A 15 -7.67 -5.55 -28.00
C LEU A 15 -6.94 -6.66 -28.74
N LYS A 16 -7.63 -7.76 -29.06
CA LYS A 16 -7.04 -8.89 -29.79
C LYS A 16 -6.70 -8.52 -31.24
N LYS A 17 -7.44 -7.58 -31.83
CA LYS A 17 -7.23 -7.05 -33.19
C LYS A 17 -6.18 -5.92 -33.26
N MET A 18 -5.81 -5.31 -32.13
CA MET A 18 -4.83 -4.22 -32.10
C MET A 18 -3.41 -4.71 -32.39
N THR A 19 -2.68 -3.94 -33.19
CA THR A 19 -1.23 -4.10 -33.39
C THR A 19 -0.45 -3.78 -32.11
N PHE A 20 0.79 -4.27 -32.01
CA PHE A 20 1.64 -4.04 -30.82
C PHE A 20 1.80 -2.55 -30.46
N ARG A 21 1.95 -1.68 -31.47
CA ARG A 21 2.06 -0.23 -31.27
C ARG A 21 0.75 0.40 -30.75
N GLN A 22 -0.40 -0.08 -31.22
CA GLN A 22 -1.71 0.35 -30.73
C GLN A 22 -1.94 -0.11 -29.28
N LYS A 23 -1.54 -1.35 -28.94
CA LYS A 23 -1.57 -1.85 -27.55
C LYS A 23 -0.68 -1.01 -26.64
N TRP A 24 0.52 -0.67 -27.07
CA TRP A 24 1.43 0.17 -26.31
C TRP A 24 0.87 1.59 -26.08
N ASN A 25 0.35 2.22 -27.12
CA ASN A 25 -0.30 3.53 -26.99
C ASN A 25 -1.55 3.48 -26.11
N TYR A 26 -2.31 2.38 -26.18
CA TYR A 26 -3.48 2.16 -25.32
C TYR A 26 -3.07 2.01 -23.85
N ILE A 27 -2.00 1.25 -23.57
CA ILE A 27 -1.44 1.13 -22.21
C ILE A 27 -1.00 2.51 -21.71
N LEU A 28 -0.21 3.25 -22.50
CA LEU A 28 0.27 4.59 -22.14
C LEU A 28 -0.86 5.59 -21.90
N GLY A 29 -1.89 5.59 -22.75
CA GLY A 29 -3.06 6.48 -22.61
C GLY A 29 -3.93 6.15 -21.39
N ASN A 30 -3.74 4.97 -20.82
CA ASN A 30 -4.44 4.50 -19.65
C ASN A 30 -3.63 4.69 -18.35
N ILE A 31 -2.38 5.14 -18.39
CA ILE A 31 -1.59 5.37 -17.18
C ILE A 31 -2.25 6.46 -16.31
N THR A 32 -2.57 6.10 -15.07
CA THR A 32 -3.21 6.93 -14.05
C THR A 32 -2.40 6.90 -12.76
N VAL A 33 -2.56 5.87 -11.93
CA VAL A 33 -1.95 5.69 -10.61
C VAL A 33 -0.60 4.96 -10.65
N GLU A 34 -0.28 4.33 -11.78
CA GLU A 34 0.92 3.52 -11.99
C GLU A 34 2.22 4.29 -11.73
N PRO A 35 2.42 5.55 -12.20
CA PRO A 35 3.67 6.27 -11.99
C PRO A 35 3.84 6.70 -10.53
N MET A 36 2.73 7.08 -9.87
CA MET A 36 2.71 7.36 -8.43
C MET A 36 3.17 6.13 -7.65
N LEU A 37 2.61 4.97 -7.98
CA LEU A 37 2.92 3.71 -7.32
C LEU A 37 4.36 3.27 -7.58
N ALA A 38 4.87 3.43 -8.80
CA ALA A 38 6.29 3.19 -9.10
C ALA A 38 7.20 4.10 -8.26
N CYS A 39 6.86 5.40 -8.18
CA CYS A 39 7.59 6.37 -7.35
C CYS A 39 7.37 6.18 -5.84
N TYR A 40 6.48 5.28 -5.41
CA TYR A 40 6.32 4.86 -4.02
C TYR A 40 7.12 3.57 -3.75
N VAL A 41 6.96 2.55 -4.59
CA VAL A 41 7.61 1.24 -4.41
C VAL A 41 9.13 1.33 -4.55
N MET A 42 9.64 2.08 -5.54
CA MET A 42 11.08 2.25 -5.77
C MET A 42 11.81 2.79 -4.53
N PRO A 43 11.44 3.97 -3.98
CA PRO A 43 12.10 4.49 -2.78
C PRO A 43 11.81 3.67 -1.52
N CYS A 44 10.66 2.98 -1.41
CA CYS A 44 10.43 2.05 -0.31
C CYS A 44 11.49 0.94 -0.30
N VAL A 45 11.75 0.30 -1.45
CA VAL A 45 12.73 -0.79 -1.54
C VAL A 45 14.15 -0.27 -1.34
N LEU A 46 14.48 0.90 -1.90
CA LEU A 46 15.76 1.56 -1.67
C LEU A 46 16.01 1.83 -0.18
N ALA A 47 15.05 2.47 0.49
CA ALA A 47 15.16 2.80 1.92
C ALA A 47 15.19 1.55 2.80
N MET A 48 14.42 0.51 2.45
CA MET A 48 14.43 -0.78 3.16
C MET A 48 15.81 -1.43 3.11
N LEU A 49 16.43 -1.53 1.93
CA LEU A 49 17.75 -2.14 1.78
C LEU A 49 18.85 -1.28 2.40
N ALA A 50 18.77 0.04 2.27
CA ALA A 50 19.67 0.96 2.96
C ALA A 50 19.59 0.79 4.48
N THR A 51 18.39 0.65 5.04
CA THR A 51 18.21 0.44 6.49
C THR A 51 18.70 -0.93 6.93
N GLN A 52 18.51 -1.97 6.12
CA GLN A 52 19.10 -3.29 6.38
C GLN A 52 20.64 -3.21 6.43
N ASN A 53 21.26 -2.54 5.46
CA ASN A 53 22.71 -2.33 5.44
C ASN A 53 23.18 -1.50 6.64
N LEU A 54 22.44 -0.45 7.02
CA LEU A 54 22.71 0.38 8.18
C LEU A 54 22.70 -0.44 9.48
N ASN A 55 21.70 -1.33 9.61
CA ASN A 55 21.58 -2.22 10.76
C ASN A 55 22.72 -3.24 10.79
N LEU A 56 23.10 -3.80 9.64
CA LEU A 56 24.24 -4.72 9.54
C LEU A 56 25.55 -4.04 9.91
N GLU A 57 25.80 -2.80 9.46
CA GLU A 57 27.04 -2.09 9.78
C GLU A 57 27.16 -1.81 11.29
N LYS A 58 26.06 -1.42 11.94
CA LYS A 58 26.01 -1.29 13.40
C LYS A 58 26.25 -2.63 14.09
N ALA A 59 25.60 -3.69 13.63
CA ALA A 59 25.69 -5.01 14.25
C ALA A 59 27.06 -5.70 14.06
N CYS A 60 27.80 -5.37 13.00
CA CYS A 60 29.19 -5.82 12.82
C CYS A 60 30.17 -5.09 13.75
N ARG A 61 29.83 -3.87 14.18
CA ARG A 61 30.68 -3.07 15.07
C ARG A 61 30.50 -3.48 16.54
N GLU A 62 29.32 -3.95 16.90
CA GLU A 62 28.96 -4.37 18.27
C GLU A 62 28.26 -5.74 18.24
N VAL A 63 28.94 -6.80 18.68
CA VAL A 63 28.44 -8.20 18.60
C VAL A 63 27.11 -8.39 19.35
N GLU A 64 26.91 -7.65 20.44
CA GLU A 64 25.67 -7.69 21.24
C GLU A 64 24.46 -7.13 20.45
N VAL A 65 24.69 -6.27 19.46
CA VAL A 65 23.63 -5.60 18.69
C VAL A 65 22.94 -6.54 17.70
N GLN A 66 23.58 -7.64 17.26
CA GLN A 66 22.94 -8.59 16.34
C GLN A 66 21.65 -9.21 16.90
N GLN A 67 21.65 -9.59 18.18
CA GLN A 67 20.46 -10.15 18.83
C GLN A 67 19.37 -9.09 19.01
N LEU A 68 19.77 -7.84 19.27
CA LEU A 68 18.87 -6.70 19.35
C LEU A 68 18.22 -6.40 18.00
N VAL A 69 18.95 -6.46 16.88
CA VAL A 69 18.39 -6.27 15.52
C VAL A 69 17.32 -7.31 15.21
N ALA A 70 17.58 -8.57 15.56
CA ALA A 70 16.65 -9.66 15.34
C ALA A 70 15.36 -9.47 16.16
N GLY A 71 15.49 -9.17 17.45
CA GLY A 71 14.35 -8.85 18.32
C GLY A 71 13.59 -7.61 17.83
N MET A 72 14.32 -6.60 17.35
CA MET A 72 13.77 -5.39 16.76
C MET A 72 12.90 -5.66 15.55
N THR A 73 13.39 -6.49 14.63
CA THR A 73 12.68 -6.87 13.42
C THR A 73 11.36 -7.57 13.76
N VAL A 74 11.32 -8.41 14.80
CA VAL A 74 10.10 -9.09 15.25
C VAL A 74 9.06 -8.08 15.71
N TRP A 75 9.36 -7.23 16.70
CA TRP A 75 8.33 -6.31 17.21
C TRP A 75 7.93 -5.26 16.17
N LYS A 76 8.86 -4.80 15.33
CA LYS A 76 8.57 -3.86 14.23
C LYS A 76 7.58 -4.46 13.24
N THR A 77 7.79 -5.70 12.80
CA THR A 77 6.88 -6.36 11.84
C THR A 77 5.51 -6.64 12.45
N MET A 78 5.44 -6.93 13.75
CA MET A 78 4.16 -7.03 14.48
C MET A 78 3.41 -5.70 14.47
N LEU A 79 4.08 -4.58 14.74
CA LEU A 79 3.46 -3.25 14.68
C LEU A 79 3.00 -2.90 13.26
N GLN A 80 3.84 -3.12 12.25
CA GLN A 80 3.53 -2.82 10.84
C GLN A 80 2.49 -3.76 10.21
N SER A 81 2.14 -4.88 10.85
CA SER A 81 1.06 -5.76 10.39
C SER A 81 -0.24 -5.54 11.18
N SER A 82 -0.17 -5.54 12.50
CA SER A 82 -1.34 -5.43 13.36
C SER A 82 -2.00 -4.05 13.34
N VAL A 83 -1.21 -2.97 13.42
CA VAL A 83 -1.74 -1.61 13.48
C VAL A 83 -2.34 -1.21 12.12
N PRO A 84 -1.66 -1.40 10.97
CA PRO A 84 -2.28 -1.23 9.67
C PRO A 84 -3.50 -2.11 9.43
N ALA A 85 -3.51 -3.37 9.90
CA ALA A 85 -4.68 -4.23 9.75
C ALA A 85 -5.92 -3.64 10.45
N MET A 86 -5.75 -3.12 11.66
CA MET A 86 -6.82 -2.43 12.38
C MET A 86 -7.23 -1.14 11.64
N LEU A 87 -6.25 -0.32 11.27
CA LEU A 87 -6.46 0.96 10.58
C LEU A 87 -7.15 0.77 9.22
N MET A 88 -6.84 -0.30 8.49
CA MET A 88 -7.46 -0.66 7.22
C MET A 88 -8.96 -0.92 7.33
N LEU A 89 -9.46 -1.46 8.44
CA LEU A 89 -10.90 -1.64 8.64
C LEU A 89 -11.62 -0.28 8.66
N PHE A 90 -11.03 0.70 9.32
CA PHE A 90 -11.56 2.06 9.38
C PHE A 90 -11.37 2.79 8.04
N LEU A 91 -10.16 2.79 7.48
CA LEU A 91 -9.85 3.45 6.21
C LEU A 91 -10.62 2.87 5.03
N GLY A 92 -10.74 1.54 4.95
CA GLY A 92 -11.49 0.86 3.90
C GLY A 92 -12.97 1.23 3.95
N SER A 93 -13.59 1.11 5.13
CA SER A 93 -15.00 1.49 5.30
C SER A 93 -15.22 2.99 5.04
N TRP A 94 -14.30 3.85 5.48
CA TRP A 94 -14.37 5.30 5.25
C TRP A 94 -14.23 5.64 3.77
N SER A 95 -13.26 5.04 3.10
CA SER A 95 -12.97 5.25 1.68
C SER A 95 -14.16 4.83 0.81
N ASP A 96 -14.78 3.70 1.12
CA ASP A 96 -15.96 3.20 0.41
C ASP A 96 -17.19 4.10 0.61
N ARG A 97 -17.45 4.58 1.84
CA ARG A 97 -18.60 5.44 2.14
C ARG A 97 -18.45 6.83 1.53
N HIS A 98 -17.27 7.43 1.65
CA HIS A 98 -17.04 8.79 1.17
C HIS A 98 -16.81 8.84 -0.34
N GLY A 99 -16.54 7.69 -0.97
CA GLY A 99 -16.12 7.63 -2.38
C GLY A 99 -14.82 8.39 -2.62
N ARG A 100 -13.99 8.53 -1.58
CA ARG A 100 -12.73 9.27 -1.64
C ARG A 100 -11.57 8.29 -1.50
N ARG A 101 -10.84 8.10 -2.60
CA ARG A 101 -9.70 7.17 -2.69
C ARG A 101 -8.37 7.91 -2.54
N LYS A 102 -8.32 9.16 -2.99
CA LYS A 102 -7.09 9.95 -3.06
C LYS A 102 -6.47 10.20 -1.68
N PRO A 103 -7.22 10.58 -0.62
CA PRO A 103 -6.64 10.75 0.71
C PRO A 103 -6.01 9.45 1.26
N CYS A 104 -6.62 8.30 0.97
CA CYS A 104 -6.09 6.99 1.38
C CYS A 104 -4.81 6.60 0.62
N MET A 105 -4.58 7.10 -0.60
CA MET A 105 -3.32 6.89 -1.32
C MET A 105 -2.21 7.83 -0.84
N LEU A 106 -2.56 9.09 -0.53
CA LEU A 106 -1.58 10.09 -0.12
C LEU A 106 -1.09 9.89 1.31
N LEU A 107 -1.93 9.33 2.19
CA LEU A 107 -1.58 9.11 3.60
C LEU A 107 -0.36 8.18 3.79
N PRO A 108 -0.27 6.99 3.15
CA PRO A 108 0.94 6.16 3.19
C PRO A 108 2.20 6.87 2.67
N ILE A 109 2.08 7.66 1.60
CA ILE A 109 3.22 8.41 1.04
C ILE A 109 3.79 9.40 2.07
N ILE A 110 2.92 10.10 2.81
CA ILE A 110 3.35 10.98 3.91
C ILE A 110 4.05 10.17 5.01
N GLY A 111 3.51 9.00 5.36
CA GLY A 111 4.12 8.14 6.39
C GLY A 111 5.54 7.71 6.01
N GLU A 112 5.74 7.25 4.78
CA GLU A 112 7.06 6.83 4.30
C GLU A 112 8.04 7.99 4.14
N PHE A 113 7.55 9.17 3.75
CA PHE A 113 8.33 10.40 3.74
C PHE A 113 8.84 10.75 5.15
N MET A 114 7.97 10.68 6.16
CA MET A 114 8.35 10.91 7.56
C MET A 114 9.33 9.86 8.07
N THR A 115 9.14 8.59 7.70
CA THR A 115 10.10 7.52 7.99
C THR A 115 11.49 7.84 7.46
N CYS A 116 11.60 8.28 6.19
CA CYS A 116 12.89 8.59 5.60
C CYS A 116 13.57 9.79 6.27
N ILE A 117 12.81 10.81 6.68
CA ILE A 117 13.35 11.92 7.49
C ILE A 117 13.87 11.39 8.84
N GLY A 118 13.10 10.52 9.50
CA GLY A 118 13.54 9.85 10.74
C GLY A 118 14.83 9.06 10.55
N LEU A 119 14.97 8.33 9.45
CA LEU A 119 16.17 7.56 9.12
C LEU A 119 17.38 8.46 8.80
N ILE A 120 17.18 9.61 8.15
CA ILE A 120 18.24 10.61 7.97
C ILE A 120 18.73 11.12 9.32
N LEU A 121 17.83 11.42 10.25
CA LEU A 121 18.20 11.83 11.63
C LEU A 121 18.95 10.71 12.37
N CYS A 122 18.49 9.46 12.24
CA CYS A 122 19.19 8.30 12.81
C CYS A 122 20.58 8.07 12.20
N THR A 123 20.76 8.42 10.92
CA THR A 123 22.05 8.38 10.24
C THR A 123 22.96 9.52 10.69
N TYR A 124 22.40 10.69 10.98
CA TYR A 124 23.13 11.83 11.56
C TYR A 124 23.67 11.54 12.95
N PHE A 125 22.82 11.05 13.84
CA PHE A 125 23.19 10.67 15.19
C PHE A 125 23.59 9.19 15.27
N PHE A 126 24.32 8.68 14.27
CA PHE A 126 24.61 7.25 14.14
C PHE A 126 25.30 6.66 15.36
N TYR A 127 26.25 7.41 15.95
CA TYR A 127 27.04 6.98 17.11
C TYR A 127 26.35 7.21 18.46
N GLU A 128 25.32 8.05 18.49
CA GLU A 128 24.66 8.47 19.74
C GLU A 128 23.33 7.74 19.95
N LEU A 129 22.65 7.39 18.86
CA LEU A 129 21.35 6.72 18.92
C LEU A 129 21.48 5.20 18.87
N PRO A 130 20.80 4.50 19.78
CA PRO A 130 20.75 3.04 19.76
C PRO A 130 19.84 2.58 18.61
N MET A 131 20.03 1.34 18.16
CA MET A 131 19.38 0.85 16.93
C MET A 131 17.85 0.80 17.03
N GLU A 132 17.32 0.61 18.24
CA GLU A 132 15.90 0.59 18.54
C GLU A 132 15.21 1.88 18.11
N VAL A 133 15.89 3.03 18.17
CA VAL A 133 15.34 4.32 17.71
C VAL A 133 15.11 4.31 16.20
N ALA A 134 16.03 3.72 15.43
CA ALA A 134 15.85 3.53 13.99
C ALA A 134 14.70 2.55 13.71
N GLY A 135 14.60 1.46 14.48
CA GLY A 135 13.47 0.55 14.42
C GLY A 135 12.13 1.21 14.70
N VAL A 136 12.07 2.11 15.69
CA VAL A 136 10.85 2.86 16.04
C VAL A 136 10.50 3.84 14.93
N ALA A 137 11.47 4.60 14.41
CA ALA A 137 11.26 5.52 13.29
C ALA A 137 10.71 4.80 12.06
N GLU A 138 11.19 3.58 11.78
CA GLU A 138 10.73 2.77 10.66
C GLU A 138 9.37 2.10 10.91
N ALA A 139 9.07 1.71 12.15
CA ALA A 139 7.81 1.06 12.50
C ALA A 139 6.64 2.06 12.58
N LEU A 140 6.87 3.20 13.24
CA LEU A 140 5.80 4.06 13.76
C LEU A 140 4.99 4.72 12.65
N PHE A 141 5.65 5.43 11.73
CA PHE A 141 4.93 6.20 10.72
C PHE A 141 4.16 5.32 9.73
N PRO A 142 4.74 4.24 9.15
CA PRO A 142 3.99 3.34 8.27
C PRO A 142 2.88 2.58 9.00
N ALA A 143 3.07 2.24 10.28
CA ALA A 143 2.03 1.62 11.09
C ALA A 143 0.80 2.56 11.25
N MET A 144 1.05 3.85 11.50
CA MET A 144 -0.01 4.85 11.69
C MET A 144 -0.71 5.25 10.40
N THR A 145 0.02 5.31 9.27
CA THR A 145 -0.55 5.68 7.97
C THR A 145 -1.09 4.49 7.18
N GLY A 146 -0.83 3.27 7.67
CA GLY A 146 -1.28 2.02 7.08
C GLY A 146 -0.37 1.45 5.99
N GLY A 147 0.71 2.18 5.66
CA GLY A 147 1.82 1.73 4.81
C GLY A 147 1.40 1.08 3.49
N TRP A 148 2.11 0.01 3.14
CA TRP A 148 1.91 -0.74 1.91
C TRP A 148 0.47 -1.24 1.76
N PHE A 149 -0.12 -1.79 2.81
CA PHE A 149 -1.46 -2.37 2.72
C PHE A 149 -2.54 -1.34 2.38
N THR A 150 -2.47 -0.17 3.00
CA THR A 150 -3.42 0.93 2.72
C THR A 150 -3.23 1.49 1.32
N MET A 151 -1.98 1.63 0.87
CA MET A 151 -1.67 2.07 -0.49
C MET A 151 -2.28 1.14 -1.54
N PHE A 152 -2.07 -0.16 -1.43
CA PHE A 152 -2.61 -1.15 -2.37
C PHE A 152 -4.14 -1.23 -2.31
N MET A 153 -4.72 -1.19 -1.11
CA MET A 153 -6.17 -1.14 -0.95
C MET A 153 -6.77 0.06 -1.69
N ALA A 154 -6.21 1.25 -1.50
CA ALA A 154 -6.71 2.47 -2.12
C ALA A 154 -6.53 2.45 -3.65
N VAL A 155 -5.37 1.98 -4.15
CA VAL A 155 -5.08 1.85 -5.58
C VAL A 155 -6.03 0.87 -6.26
N PHE A 156 -6.21 -0.34 -5.71
CA PHE A 156 -7.13 -1.32 -6.31
C PHE A 156 -8.58 -0.87 -6.26
N SER A 157 -8.98 -0.18 -5.19
CA SER A 157 -10.33 0.38 -5.10
C SER A 157 -10.56 1.48 -6.16
N TYR A 158 -9.59 2.37 -6.34
CA TYR A 158 -9.65 3.41 -7.37
C TYR A 158 -9.69 2.84 -8.78
N ILE A 159 -8.85 1.85 -9.09
CA ILE A 159 -8.91 1.15 -10.38
C ILE A 159 -10.29 0.54 -10.56
N GLY A 160 -10.84 -0.07 -9.52
CA GLY A 160 -12.20 -0.62 -9.52
C GLY A 160 -13.26 0.41 -9.91
N ASP A 161 -13.10 1.64 -9.43
CA ASP A 161 -14.03 2.76 -9.66
C ASP A 161 -13.87 3.38 -11.06
N VAL A 162 -12.63 3.56 -11.57
CA VAL A 162 -12.38 4.24 -12.85
C VAL A 162 -12.32 3.31 -14.07
N THR A 163 -12.35 1.99 -13.87
CA THR A 163 -12.26 1.00 -14.96
C THR A 163 -13.55 0.20 -15.12
N THR A 164 -13.86 -0.15 -16.37
CA THR A 164 -14.98 -1.03 -16.72
C THR A 164 -14.70 -2.47 -16.27
N MET A 165 -15.76 -3.27 -16.12
CA MET A 165 -15.65 -4.69 -15.68
C MET A 165 -14.72 -5.50 -16.61
N GLU A 166 -14.73 -5.19 -17.90
CA GLU A 166 -13.95 -5.83 -18.96
C GLU A 166 -12.45 -5.54 -18.79
N MET A 167 -12.10 -4.28 -18.58
CA MET A 167 -10.71 -3.82 -18.54
C MET A 167 -10.08 -3.89 -17.14
N ARG A 168 -10.89 -4.10 -16.10
CA ARG A 168 -10.43 -4.08 -14.70
C ARG A 168 -9.29 -5.06 -14.45
N THR A 169 -9.43 -6.30 -14.91
CA THR A 169 -8.40 -7.33 -14.72
C THR A 169 -7.10 -6.95 -15.41
N LEU A 170 -7.17 -6.43 -16.63
CA LEU A 170 -5.99 -5.97 -17.38
C LEU A 170 -5.31 -4.79 -16.68
N ARG A 171 -6.08 -3.82 -16.19
CA ARG A 171 -5.59 -2.65 -15.46
C ARG A 171 -4.92 -3.02 -14.14
N ILE A 172 -5.50 -3.94 -13.38
CA ILE A 172 -4.87 -4.54 -12.20
C ILE A 172 -3.56 -5.24 -12.59
N GLY A 173 -3.54 -5.97 -13.71
CA GLY A 173 -2.33 -6.61 -14.24
C GLY A 173 -1.22 -5.61 -14.59
N ILE A 174 -1.55 -4.48 -15.23
CA ILE A 174 -0.60 -3.39 -15.50
C ILE A 174 -0.04 -2.83 -14.18
N VAL A 175 -0.91 -2.55 -13.21
CA VAL A 175 -0.46 -2.04 -11.90
C VAL A 175 0.48 -3.01 -11.21
N ASN A 176 0.17 -4.31 -11.24
CA ASN A 176 1.07 -5.33 -10.71
C ASN A 176 2.40 -5.40 -11.46
N LEU A 177 2.41 -5.22 -12.79
CA LEU A 177 3.64 -5.14 -13.57
C LEU A 177 4.54 -3.97 -13.12
N PHE A 178 3.97 -2.78 -12.93
CA PHE A 178 4.74 -1.61 -12.45
C PHE A 178 5.32 -1.84 -11.05
N VAL A 179 4.56 -2.47 -10.16
CA VAL A 179 5.03 -2.85 -8.81
C VAL A 179 6.16 -3.87 -8.92
N SER A 180 5.94 -4.93 -9.71
CA SER A 180 6.91 -6.01 -9.91
C SER A 180 8.19 -5.54 -10.59
N LEU A 181 8.15 -4.54 -11.47
CA LEU A 181 9.35 -3.90 -12.04
C LEU A 181 9.99 -2.92 -11.06
N GLY A 182 9.18 -2.29 -10.21
CA GLY A 182 9.61 -1.40 -9.14
C GLY A 182 10.59 -2.06 -8.18
N VAL A 183 10.28 -3.27 -7.74
CA VAL A 183 11.11 -3.94 -6.74
C VAL A 183 12.53 -4.26 -7.25
N PRO A 184 12.75 -4.97 -8.37
CA PRO A 184 14.09 -5.29 -8.86
C PRO A 184 14.92 -4.06 -9.20
N VAL A 185 14.29 -3.02 -9.77
CA VAL A 185 15.01 -1.76 -10.08
C VAL A 185 15.43 -1.07 -8.78
N GLY A 186 14.55 -1.01 -7.78
CA GLY A 186 14.91 -0.50 -6.45
C GLY A 186 16.05 -1.30 -5.82
N MET A 187 16.03 -2.63 -5.91
CA MET A 187 17.12 -3.48 -5.42
C MET A 187 18.43 -3.21 -6.16
N ALA A 188 18.41 -3.20 -7.50
CA ALA A 188 19.60 -2.99 -8.33
C ALA A 188 20.23 -1.61 -8.08
N LEU A 189 19.41 -0.57 -7.95
CA LEU A 189 19.86 0.77 -7.63
C LEU A 189 20.41 0.87 -6.20
N SER A 190 19.85 0.13 -5.23
CA SER A 190 20.26 0.26 -3.83
C SER A 190 21.75 -0.02 -3.61
N GLY A 191 22.30 -1.07 -4.22
CA GLY A 191 23.71 -1.43 -4.07
C GLY A 191 24.64 -0.40 -4.71
N ILE A 192 24.32 0.02 -5.93
CA ILE A 192 25.13 1.02 -6.67
C ILE A 192 25.13 2.37 -5.94
N LEU A 193 23.95 2.82 -5.48
CA LEU A 193 23.85 4.07 -4.74
C LEU A 193 24.56 3.97 -3.38
N PHE A 194 24.51 2.82 -2.73
CA PHE A 194 25.17 2.63 -1.44
C PHE A 194 26.68 2.86 -1.55
N ASP A 195 27.33 2.29 -2.57
CA ASP A 195 28.77 2.42 -2.78
C ASP A 195 29.20 3.85 -3.17
N GLN A 196 28.34 4.60 -3.86
CA GLN A 196 28.69 5.91 -4.42
C GLN A 196 28.36 7.09 -3.50
N ILE A 197 27.19 7.06 -2.86
CA ILE A 197 26.63 8.22 -2.13
C ILE A 197 26.26 7.90 -0.67
N GLY A 198 26.41 6.64 -0.25
CA GLY A 198 26.13 6.19 1.11
C GLY A 198 24.67 6.35 1.54
N PHE A 199 24.42 6.18 2.85
CA PHE A 199 23.07 6.20 3.43
C PHE A 199 22.34 7.53 3.24
N TYR A 200 23.02 8.67 3.45
CA TYR A 200 22.42 10.00 3.28
C TYR A 200 21.93 10.24 1.87
N GLY A 201 22.72 9.83 0.87
CA GLY A 201 22.34 9.95 -0.53
C GLY A 201 21.10 9.13 -0.86
N ILE A 202 21.06 7.87 -0.42
CA ILE A 202 19.90 6.99 -0.66
C ILE A 202 18.63 7.56 -0.01
N PHE A 203 18.67 7.93 1.27
CA PHE A 203 17.49 8.45 1.95
C PHE A 203 17.04 9.80 1.37
N SER A 204 17.95 10.66 0.95
CA SER A 204 17.62 11.94 0.31
C SER A 204 16.95 11.76 -1.06
N ILE A 205 17.42 10.78 -1.85
CA ILE A 205 16.77 10.39 -3.11
C ILE A 205 15.38 9.82 -2.84
N SER A 206 15.23 8.97 -1.82
CA SER A 206 13.93 8.43 -1.44
C SER A 206 12.93 9.51 -1.05
N VAL A 207 13.34 10.48 -0.22
CA VAL A 207 12.53 11.65 0.15
C VAL A 207 12.08 12.42 -1.10
N SER A 208 12.99 12.66 -2.03
CA SER A 208 12.69 13.36 -3.29
C SER A 208 11.66 12.61 -4.14
N LEU A 209 11.78 11.28 -4.25
CA LEU A 209 10.84 10.43 -4.97
C LEU A 209 9.46 10.40 -4.31
N TYR A 210 9.38 10.39 -2.97
CA TYR A 210 8.10 10.49 -2.27
C TYR A 210 7.43 11.85 -2.47
N VAL A 211 8.19 12.95 -2.48
CA VAL A 211 7.66 14.27 -2.80
C VAL A 211 7.10 14.32 -4.22
N LEU A 212 7.81 13.75 -5.20
CA LEU A 212 7.32 13.62 -6.57
C LEU A 212 6.06 12.74 -6.66
N SER A 213 6.05 11.61 -5.96
CA SER A 213 4.89 10.71 -5.89
C SER A 213 3.67 11.41 -5.29
N PHE A 214 3.86 12.15 -4.18
CA PHE A 214 2.82 12.94 -3.56
C PHE A 214 2.27 14.00 -4.50
N TRP A 215 3.14 14.76 -5.17
CA TRP A 215 2.73 15.81 -6.10
C TRP A 215 1.97 15.25 -7.30
N TYR A 216 2.47 14.16 -7.88
CA TYR A 216 1.81 13.47 -8.97
C TYR A 216 0.43 12.97 -8.52
N GLY A 217 0.35 12.28 -7.37
CA GLY A 217 -0.90 11.80 -6.80
C GLY A 217 -1.88 12.94 -6.50
N TYR A 218 -1.38 14.08 -6.02
CA TYR A 218 -2.20 15.23 -5.69
C TYR A 218 -2.77 15.93 -6.94
N PHE A 219 -2.00 16.09 -8.02
CA PHE A 219 -2.50 16.82 -9.21
C PHE A 219 -3.13 15.93 -10.28
N ARG A 220 -2.64 14.70 -10.48
CA ARG A 220 -3.07 13.84 -11.60
C ARG A 220 -4.22 12.91 -11.24
N ILE A 221 -4.35 12.49 -9.98
CA ILE A 221 -5.44 11.60 -9.58
C ILE A 221 -6.70 12.43 -9.43
N LYS A 222 -7.61 12.23 -10.38
CA LYS A 222 -8.94 12.83 -10.38
C LYS A 222 -9.84 12.01 -9.47
N GLU A 223 -10.47 12.67 -8.52
CA GLU A 223 -11.46 12.05 -7.65
C GLU A 223 -12.84 12.39 -8.22
N GLU A 224 -13.45 11.44 -8.92
CA GLU A 224 -14.81 11.61 -9.41
C GLU A 224 -15.77 11.57 -8.22
N PRO A 225 -16.59 12.61 -7.98
CA PRO A 225 -17.56 12.57 -6.92
C PRO A 225 -18.54 11.44 -7.19
N ARG A 226 -18.55 10.42 -6.31
CA ARG A 226 -19.59 9.40 -6.35
C ARG A 226 -20.97 10.09 -6.30
N GLU A 227 -21.83 9.79 -7.28
CA GLU A 227 -23.24 10.21 -7.23
C GLU A 227 -23.88 9.58 -6.00
N LYS A 228 -24.07 10.41 -4.97
CA LYS A 228 -24.72 10.00 -3.72
C LYS A 228 -26.21 9.86 -3.95
N THR A 229 -26.79 8.78 -3.46
CA THR A 229 -28.23 8.59 -3.43
C THR A 229 -28.87 9.70 -2.59
N GLU A 230 -30.10 10.12 -2.87
CA GLU A 230 -30.77 11.19 -2.10
C GLU A 230 -30.80 10.95 -0.57
N GLN A 231 -30.85 9.68 -0.15
CA GLN A 231 -30.74 9.27 1.25
C GLN A 231 -29.36 9.59 1.87
N GLU A 232 -28.28 9.33 1.13
CA GLU A 232 -26.90 9.59 1.59
C GLU A 232 -26.60 11.10 1.65
N LYS A 233 -27.23 11.89 0.78
CA LYS A 233 -27.15 13.37 0.82
C LYS A 233 -27.78 13.92 2.09
N LYS A 234 -28.99 13.45 2.45
CA LYS A 234 -29.69 13.87 3.68
C LYS A 234 -28.90 13.52 4.95
N GLU A 235 -28.30 12.33 4.99
CA GLU A 235 -27.52 11.88 6.15
C GLU A 235 -26.21 12.68 6.33
N GLN A 236 -25.59 13.12 5.23
CA GLN A 236 -24.40 13.98 5.28
C GLN A 236 -24.71 15.44 5.66
N GLU A 237 -25.85 16.00 5.25
CA GLU A 237 -26.24 17.35 5.69
C GLU A 237 -26.51 17.43 7.19
N ILE A 238 -27.10 16.39 7.77
CA ILE A 238 -27.31 16.28 9.24
C ILE A 238 -25.97 16.22 9.99
N LYS A 239 -24.94 15.57 9.42
CA LYS A 239 -23.61 15.44 10.04
C LYS A 239 -22.74 16.70 9.88
N LYS A 240 -22.89 17.48 8.80
CA LYS A 240 -22.07 18.68 8.50
C LYS A 240 -22.21 19.81 9.54
N GLY A 241 -23.34 19.87 10.26
CA GLY A 241 -23.58 20.86 11.33
C GLY A 241 -22.77 20.65 12.62
N ARG A 242 -21.95 19.59 12.72
CA ARG A 242 -21.24 19.23 13.97
C ARG A 242 -19.75 18.96 13.68
N SER A 243 -19.00 20.03 13.40
CA SER A 243 -17.66 19.94 12.80
C SER A 243 -16.54 19.31 13.67
N CYS A 244 -16.77 19.05 14.95
CA CYS A 244 -15.81 18.33 15.82
C CYS A 244 -15.92 16.78 15.76
N ASN A 245 -16.65 16.21 14.78
CA ASN A 245 -16.93 14.77 14.73
C ASN A 245 -16.11 13.95 13.71
N PHE A 246 -15.12 14.50 13.00
CA PHE A 246 -14.40 13.74 11.95
C PHE A 246 -13.73 12.47 12.49
N LEU A 247 -12.95 12.57 13.57
CA LEU A 247 -12.31 11.40 14.18
C LEU A 247 -13.32 10.42 14.78
N ARG A 248 -14.43 10.93 15.33
CA ARG A 248 -15.51 10.10 15.90
C ARG A 248 -16.30 9.36 14.82
N ASP A 249 -16.47 9.95 13.64
CA ASP A 249 -17.13 9.35 12.47
C ASP A 249 -16.18 8.39 11.73
N PHE A 250 -14.88 8.70 11.73
CA PHE A 250 -13.82 7.83 11.21
C PHE A 250 -13.67 6.55 12.04
N PHE A 251 -13.64 6.68 13.38
CA PHE A 251 -13.55 5.57 14.33
C PHE A 251 -14.92 5.03 14.79
N ASP A 252 -16.01 5.26 14.06
CA ASP A 252 -17.33 4.72 14.45
C ASP A 252 -17.41 3.20 14.16
N ILE A 253 -17.36 2.42 15.24
CA ILE A 253 -17.41 0.96 15.25
C ILE A 253 -18.69 0.42 14.60
N ARG A 254 -19.78 1.21 14.58
CA ARG A 254 -21.05 0.80 13.94
C ARG A 254 -20.86 0.44 12.47
N HIS A 255 -20.01 1.19 11.77
CA HIS A 255 -19.76 0.95 10.36
C HIS A 255 -18.95 -0.32 10.11
N ILE A 256 -17.99 -0.61 11.00
CA ILE A 256 -17.28 -1.90 10.96
C ILE A 256 -18.26 -3.03 11.23
N ALA A 257 -19.11 -2.91 12.24
CA ALA A 257 -20.11 -3.93 12.57
C ALA A 257 -21.07 -4.21 11.40
N GLU A 258 -21.47 -3.20 10.63
CA GLU A 258 -22.24 -3.37 9.40
C GLU A 258 -21.45 -4.10 8.31
N THR A 259 -20.18 -3.74 8.08
CA THR A 259 -19.31 -4.45 7.14
C THR A 259 -19.16 -5.93 7.52
N PHE A 260 -18.94 -6.24 8.80
CA PHE A 260 -18.91 -7.61 9.31
C PHE A 260 -20.25 -8.31 9.12
N ARG A 261 -21.37 -7.66 9.44
CA ARG A 261 -22.71 -8.21 9.26
C ARG A 261 -22.98 -8.56 7.79
N VAL A 262 -22.53 -7.74 6.85
CA VAL A 262 -22.65 -7.99 5.41
C VAL A 262 -21.71 -9.10 4.95
N ALA A 263 -20.49 -9.17 5.48
CA ALA A 263 -19.53 -10.24 5.17
C ALA A 263 -20.07 -11.63 5.55
N PHE A 264 -20.74 -11.74 6.70
CA PHE A 264 -21.32 -12.98 7.21
C PHE A 264 -22.77 -13.24 6.78
N LYS A 265 -23.38 -12.32 6.03
CA LYS A 265 -24.75 -12.50 5.51
C LYS A 265 -24.80 -13.61 4.48
N GLU A 266 -25.80 -14.48 4.58
CA GLU A 266 -26.09 -15.47 3.55
C GLU A 266 -26.49 -14.75 2.25
N GLY A 267 -25.78 -15.05 1.17
CA GLY A 267 -25.97 -14.43 -0.14
C GLY A 267 -26.36 -15.47 -1.18
N LYS A 268 -27.06 -15.03 -2.25
CA LYS A 268 -27.36 -15.86 -3.42
C LYS A 268 -26.10 -16.60 -3.90
N HIS A 269 -26.27 -17.87 -4.28
CA HIS A 269 -25.22 -18.69 -4.88
C HIS A 269 -24.03 -19.03 -3.94
N ASN A 270 -24.32 -19.38 -2.68
CA ASN A 270 -23.32 -19.83 -1.69
C ASN A 270 -22.13 -18.86 -1.51
N ARG A 271 -22.37 -17.55 -1.58
CA ARG A 271 -21.31 -16.51 -1.50
C ARG A 271 -20.45 -16.67 -0.25
N LYS A 272 -21.08 -16.92 0.91
CA LYS A 272 -20.40 -17.13 2.19
C LYS A 272 -19.41 -18.29 2.13
N MET A 273 -19.82 -19.43 1.57
CA MET A 273 -18.95 -20.60 1.45
C MET A 273 -17.77 -20.35 0.51
N ARG A 274 -17.99 -19.64 -0.61
CA ARG A 274 -16.89 -19.24 -1.51
C ARG A 274 -15.88 -18.30 -0.86
N VAL A 275 -16.34 -17.30 -0.11
CA VAL A 275 -15.46 -16.38 0.63
C VAL A 275 -14.66 -17.13 1.69
N ILE A 276 -15.29 -18.02 2.46
CA ILE A 276 -14.59 -18.84 3.47
C ILE A 276 -13.55 -19.76 2.81
N MET A 277 -13.90 -20.44 1.71
CA MET A 277 -12.97 -21.31 0.98
C MET A 277 -11.79 -20.52 0.41
N LEU A 278 -12.01 -19.30 -0.10
CA LEU A 278 -10.93 -18.42 -0.55
C LEU A 278 -10.01 -17.99 0.60
N MET A 279 -10.56 -17.67 1.77
CA MET A 279 -9.75 -17.30 2.94
C MET A 279 -8.87 -18.47 3.43
N ILE A 280 -9.45 -19.68 3.49
CA ILE A 280 -8.70 -20.89 3.84
C ILE A 280 -7.61 -21.18 2.80
N ALA A 281 -7.92 -21.10 1.51
CA ALA A 281 -6.93 -21.29 0.45
C ALA A 281 -5.78 -20.28 0.55
N CYS A 282 -6.09 -19.00 0.77
CA CYS A 282 -5.06 -17.97 0.99
C CYS A 282 -4.19 -18.28 2.22
N MET A 283 -4.78 -18.70 3.34
CA MET A 283 -4.02 -19.08 4.54
C MET A 283 -3.09 -20.28 4.29
N VAL A 284 -3.55 -21.29 3.55
CA VAL A 284 -2.75 -22.48 3.22
C VAL A 284 -1.63 -22.16 2.24
N ILE A 285 -1.87 -21.27 1.27
CA ILE A 285 -0.86 -20.89 0.27
C ILE A 285 0.19 -19.95 0.86
N ILE A 286 -0.23 -18.95 1.65
CA ILE A 286 0.64 -17.87 2.13
C ILE A 286 1.28 -18.21 3.49
N GLY A 287 0.62 -19.02 4.32
CA GLY A 287 1.10 -19.41 5.65
C GLY A 287 2.49 -20.07 5.64
N PRO A 288 2.74 -21.08 4.79
CA PRO A 288 4.05 -21.74 4.71
C PRO A 288 5.19 -20.81 4.26
N MET A 289 4.89 -19.73 3.54
CA MET A 289 5.90 -18.78 3.06
C MET A 289 6.51 -17.94 4.20
N HIS A 290 5.82 -17.81 5.33
CA HIS A 290 6.27 -17.06 6.50
C HIS A 290 6.88 -17.94 7.61
N VAL A 291 6.67 -19.27 7.53
CA VAL A 291 7.24 -20.26 8.46
C VAL A 291 8.35 -21.01 7.74
N ARG A 292 9.48 -20.36 7.47
CA ARG A 292 10.73 -21.10 7.26
C ARG A 292 11.44 -21.21 8.61
N PRO A 293 11.65 -22.43 9.14
CA PRO A 293 12.43 -22.60 10.35
C PRO A 293 13.84 -22.04 10.11
N GLN A 294 14.30 -21.19 11.04
CA GLN A 294 15.72 -20.85 11.16
C GLN A 294 16.49 -22.18 11.20
N PRO A 295 17.57 -22.38 10.42
CA PRO A 295 18.40 -23.56 10.58
C PRO A 295 18.93 -23.54 12.01
N THR A 296 18.42 -24.44 12.84
CA THR A 296 19.00 -24.76 14.13
C THR A 296 20.46 -25.10 13.88
N LYS A 297 21.36 -24.30 14.47
CA LYS A 297 22.78 -24.64 14.52
C LYS A 297 22.88 -26.04 15.11
N ILE A 298 23.23 -27.01 14.27
CA ILE A 298 23.66 -28.32 14.74
C ILE A 298 25.03 -28.06 15.36
N SER A 299 25.06 -28.02 16.69
CA SER A 299 26.28 -28.06 17.49
C SER A 299 26.93 -29.42 17.40
#